data_AF-A0A2H0ZBP1-F1
#
_entry.id   AF-A0A2H0ZBP1-F1
#
_cell.length_a   1.000
_cell.length_b   1.000
_cell.length_c   1.000
_cell.angle_alpha   90.00
_cell.angle_beta   90.00
_cell.angle_gamma   90.00
#
_symmetry.space_group_name_H-M   'P 1'
#
loop_
_entity.id
_entity.type
_entity.pdbx_description
1 polymer ?
#
loop_
_entity_poly.entity_id
_entity_poly.type
_entity_poly.pdbx_seq_one_letter_code
_entity_poly.pdbx_strand_id
1 'polypeptide(L)'
;MMGGHFFNSRGIPSTGINLKTVKKVLSDILHVELSQFDNIIIRDEAKESDKMVNVTDNDLLISYNLHKNCIPQYNVGFLENVDKMKHLITQESRGHFTMGGTALGKLGVPDCVMNSFEDAVYLSQ
;
A
#
# COMPACT_ATOMS: atom_id res chain seq x y z
N MET A 1 2.17 6.78 6.11
CA MET A 1 2.68 6.13 4.88
C MET A 1 3.49 7.13 4.10
N MET A 2 4.72 6.78 3.71
CA MET A 2 5.53 7.62 2.82
C MET A 2 5.29 7.14 1.38
N GLY A 3 4.79 8.02 0.51
CA GLY A 3 4.36 7.66 -0.84
C GLY A 3 5.53 7.20 -1.74
N GLY A 4 5.23 6.36 -2.72
CA GLY A 4 6.23 5.83 -3.67
C GLY A 4 7.01 6.92 -4.40
N HIS A 5 6.38 8.06 -4.68
CA HIS A 5 7.06 9.20 -5.32
C HIS A 5 8.28 9.70 -4.52
N PHE A 6 8.22 9.69 -3.18
CA PHE A 6 9.31 10.15 -2.33
C PHE A 6 10.55 9.24 -2.40
N PHE A 7 10.33 7.93 -2.58
CA PHE A 7 11.41 6.94 -2.60
C PHE A 7 11.93 6.62 -4.00
N ASN A 8 11.19 6.94 -5.06
CA ASN A 8 11.63 6.69 -6.44
C ASN A 8 12.98 7.35 -6.76
N SER A 9 13.25 8.56 -6.25
CA SER A 9 14.51 9.27 -6.53
C SER A 9 15.63 9.00 -5.51
N ARG A 10 15.30 8.48 -4.32
CA ARG A 10 16.24 8.36 -3.19
C ARG A 10 16.53 6.91 -2.78
N GLY A 11 15.80 5.95 -3.34
CA GLY A 11 15.82 4.57 -2.90
C GLY A 11 15.05 4.36 -1.59
N ILE A 12 14.62 3.12 -1.37
CA ILE A 12 13.96 2.72 -0.13
C ILE A 12 15.05 2.51 0.93
N PRO A 13 15.00 3.20 2.09
CA PRO A 13 15.98 3.00 3.16
C PRO A 13 16.01 1.55 3.64
N SER A 14 17.16 1.10 4.12
CA SER A 14 17.29 -0.24 4.69
C SER A 14 16.45 -0.38 5.96
N THR A 15 16.05 -1.61 6.26
CA THR A 15 15.28 -1.96 7.46
C THR A 15 15.94 -1.44 8.74
N GLY A 16 17.27 -1.56 8.87
CA GLY A 16 17.99 -1.07 10.03
C GLY A 16 17.87 0.46 10.23
N ILE A 17 17.90 1.23 9.12
CA ILE A 17 17.69 2.68 9.18
C ILE A 17 16.25 2.99 9.60
N ASN A 18 15.27 2.31 9.01
CA ASN A 18 13.86 2.51 9.36
C ASN A 18 13.59 2.22 10.84
N LEU A 19 14.09 1.10 11.37
CA LEU A 19 13.92 0.73 12.78
C LEU A 19 14.60 1.74 13.72
N LYS A 20 15.80 2.22 13.36
CA LYS A 20 16.48 3.28 14.13
C LYS A 20 15.67 4.57 14.14
N THR A 21 15.12 4.97 13.00
CA THR A 21 14.27 6.16 12.90
C THR A 21 12.99 5.99 13.71
N VAL A 22 12.33 4.83 13.65
CA VAL A 22 11.12 4.54 14.45
C VAL A 22 11.42 4.66 15.94
N LYS A 23 12.49 4.02 16.43
CA LYS A 23 12.89 4.13 17.85
C LYS A 23 13.17 5.58 18.25
N LYS A 24 13.84 6.34 17.39
CA LYS A 24 14.12 7.77 17.62
C LYS A 24 12.85 8.62 17.67
N VAL A 25 11.88 8.36 16.78
CA VAL A 25 10.59 9.06 16.80
C VAL A 25 9.83 8.72 18.08
N LEU A 26 9.81 7.45 18.48
CA LEU A 26 9.17 7.01 19.72
C LEU A 26 9.77 7.70 20.95
N SER A 27 11.10 7.75 21.08
CA SER A 27 11.76 8.38 22.22
C SER A 27 11.69 9.91 22.18
N ASP A 28 12.13 10.51 21.07
CA ASP A 28 12.46 11.93 21.02
C ASP A 28 11.22 12.80 20.75
N ILE A 29 10.24 12.27 20.02
CA ILE A 29 9.05 13.02 19.58
C ILE A 29 7.81 12.61 20.36
N LEU A 30 7.61 11.30 20.53
CA LEU A 30 6.44 10.76 21.23
C LEU A 30 6.68 10.56 22.73
N HIS A 31 7.90 10.83 23.20
CA HIS A 31 8.30 10.75 24.61
C HIS A 31 7.98 9.39 25.25
N VAL A 32 8.15 8.31 24.48
CA VAL A 32 8.01 6.94 24.96
C VAL A 32 9.34 6.49 25.56
N GLU A 33 9.34 6.21 26.87
CA GLU A 33 10.48 5.63 27.57
C GLU A 33 10.67 4.18 27.13
N LEU A 34 11.57 3.94 26.17
CA LEU A 34 11.80 2.60 25.62
C LEU A 34 12.39 1.60 26.62
N SER A 35 12.98 2.10 27.71
CA SER A 35 13.55 1.30 28.81
C SER A 35 12.49 0.68 29.73
N GLN A 36 11.24 1.14 29.66
CA GLN A 36 10.16 0.63 30.50
C GLN A 36 9.62 -0.74 30.02
N PHE A 37 9.91 -1.10 28.76
CA PHE A 37 9.42 -2.34 28.18
C PHE A 37 10.38 -3.49 28.49
N ASP A 38 9.81 -4.63 28.90
CA ASP A 38 10.58 -5.84 29.17
C ASP A 38 11.21 -6.38 27.89
N ASN A 39 10.46 -6.35 26.78
CA ASN A 39 10.98 -6.70 25.45
C ASN A 39 10.49 -5.74 24.37
N ILE A 40 11.38 -5.45 23.40
CA ILE A 40 11.01 -4.79 22.14
C ILE A 40 11.03 -5.84 21.03
N ILE A 41 9.85 -6.31 20.64
CA ILE A 41 9.64 -7.34 19.62
C ILE A 41 9.62 -6.66 18.25
N ILE A 42 10.52 -7.03 17.35
CA ILE A 42 10.61 -6.47 16.00
C ILE A 42 10.23 -7.54 15.00
N ARG A 43 9.28 -7.24 14.12
CA ARG A 43 8.69 -8.25 13.23
C ARG A 43 8.57 -7.79 11.78
N ASP A 44 9.20 -8.56 10.88
CA ASP A 44 9.16 -8.39 9.43
C ASP A 44 8.01 -9.20 8.83
N GLU A 45 6.80 -8.65 8.83
CA GLU A 45 5.57 -9.38 8.43
C GLU A 45 5.60 -9.94 6.99
N ALA A 46 6.53 -9.46 6.15
CA ALA A 46 6.76 -10.00 4.82
C ALA A 46 7.41 -11.40 4.83
N LYS A 47 8.10 -11.77 5.90
CA LYS A 47 8.84 -13.04 6.04
C LYS A 47 8.22 -14.00 7.04
N GLU A 48 7.25 -13.54 7.81
CA GLU A 48 6.62 -14.29 8.89
C GLU A 48 5.49 -15.17 8.35
N SER A 49 5.61 -16.48 8.60
CA SER A 49 4.61 -17.49 8.22
C SER A 49 3.49 -17.64 9.24
N ASP A 50 3.82 -17.57 10.53
CA ASP A 50 2.83 -17.52 11.60
C ASP A 50 2.25 -16.10 11.68
N LYS A 51 0.98 -15.93 12.05
CA LYS A 51 0.39 -14.61 12.34
C LYS A 51 0.11 -14.39 13.82
N MET A 52 0.31 -15.41 14.66
CA MET A 52 0.21 -15.29 16.09
C MET A 52 1.48 -14.66 16.68
N VAL A 53 1.30 -13.64 17.51
CA VAL A 53 2.38 -13.02 18.29
C VAL A 53 1.93 -13.01 19.74
N ASN A 54 2.71 -13.64 20.60
CA ASN A 54 2.50 -13.55 22.04
C ASN A 54 3.12 -12.24 22.53
N VAL A 55 2.29 -11.35 23.04
CA VAL A 55 2.68 -10.04 23.57
C VAL A 55 2.12 -9.94 24.98
N THR A 56 2.94 -9.51 25.94
CA THR A 56 2.50 -9.21 27.31
C THR A 56 2.33 -7.70 27.51
N ASP A 57 1.74 -7.28 28.64
CA ASP A 57 1.41 -5.88 28.90
C ASP A 57 2.64 -4.93 28.89
N ASN A 58 3.83 -5.46 29.16
CA ASN A 58 5.09 -4.70 29.21
C ASN A 58 5.93 -4.84 27.95
N ASP A 59 5.42 -5.44 26.87
CA ASP A 59 6.16 -5.58 25.62
C ASP A 59 5.81 -4.49 24.62
N LEU A 60 6.79 -4.09 23.81
CA LEU A 60 6.59 -3.20 22.66
C LEU A 60 6.76 -3.97 21.35
N LEU A 61 5.68 -4.12 20.59
CA LEU A 61 5.71 -4.72 19.26
C LEU A 61 5.88 -3.67 18.16
N ILE A 62 6.95 -3.78 17.37
CA ILE A 62 7.18 -3.03 16.14
C ILE A 62 7.03 -3.99 14.97
N SER A 63 5.83 -4.05 14.40
CA SER A 63 5.50 -4.84 13.21
C SER A 63 5.56 -3.96 11.96
N TYR A 64 6.24 -4.43 10.92
CA TYR A 64 6.37 -3.71 9.66
C TYR A 64 6.27 -4.65 8.46
N ASN A 65 5.75 -4.13 7.35
CA ASN A 65 5.71 -4.81 6.06
C ASN A 65 6.01 -3.81 4.93
N LEU A 66 6.89 -4.20 4.00
CA LEU A 66 7.17 -3.40 2.82
C LEU A 66 6.43 -3.97 1.61
N HIS A 67 5.34 -3.30 1.23
CA HIS A 67 4.65 -3.57 -0.03
C HIS A 67 5.18 -2.65 -1.12
N LYS A 68 5.92 -3.22 -2.08
CA LYS A 68 6.40 -2.47 -3.26
C LYS A 68 5.31 -2.37 -4.30
N ASN A 69 5.24 -1.22 -5.00
CA ASN A 69 4.31 -0.98 -6.12
C ASN A 69 2.83 -1.25 -5.80
N CYS A 70 2.41 -1.13 -4.54
CA CYS A 70 1.05 -1.47 -4.10
C CYS A 70 0.06 -0.31 -4.21
N ILE A 71 0.55 0.93 -4.35
CA ILE A 71 -0.28 2.13 -4.46
C ILE A 71 0.00 2.77 -5.82
N PRO A 72 -0.92 2.64 -6.80
CA PRO A 72 -0.86 3.36 -8.06
C PRO A 72 -0.67 4.87 -7.86
N GLN A 73 0.14 5.50 -8.70
CA GLN A 73 0.40 6.94 -8.65
C GLN A 73 -0.30 7.60 -9.86
N TYR A 74 -1.26 8.48 -9.58
CA TYR A 74 -2.01 9.20 -10.62
C TYR A 74 -1.34 10.54 -10.90
N ASN A 75 -0.49 10.57 -11.92
CA ASN A 75 0.18 11.80 -12.35
C ASN A 75 -0.75 12.69 -13.17
N VAL A 76 -0.33 13.93 -13.45
CA VAL A 76 -1.06 14.83 -14.35
C VAL A 76 -1.23 14.16 -15.72
N GLY A 77 -2.43 14.20 -16.28
CA GLY A 77 -2.76 13.52 -17.54
C GLY A 77 -3.24 12.06 -17.38
N PHE A 78 -3.32 11.55 -16.15
CA PHE A 78 -3.66 10.15 -15.89
C PHE A 78 -5.08 9.79 -16.37
N LEU A 79 -6.09 10.61 -16.05
CA LEU A 79 -7.48 10.31 -16.43
C LEU A 79 -7.65 10.33 -17.95
N GLU A 80 -7.03 11.28 -18.62
CA GLU A 80 -7.04 11.39 -20.08
C GLU A 80 -6.40 10.17 -20.75
N ASN A 81 -5.33 9.63 -20.15
CA ASN A 81 -4.68 8.41 -20.63
C ASN A 81 -5.54 7.17 -20.37
N VAL A 82 -6.20 7.09 -19.20
CA VAL A 82 -7.15 6.00 -18.89
C VAL A 82 -8.32 6.01 -19.87
N ASP A 83 -8.89 7.17 -20.18
CA ASP A 83 -10.00 7.30 -21.12
C ASP A 83 -9.60 6.89 -22.54
N LYS A 84 -8.44 7.36 -23.02
CA LYS A 84 -7.88 6.93 -24.31
C LYS A 84 -7.69 5.42 -24.38
N MET A 85 -7.12 4.84 -23.32
CA MET A 85 -6.90 3.40 -23.22
C MET A 85 -8.23 2.63 -23.25
N LYS A 86 -9.23 3.05 -22.45
CA LYS A 86 -10.57 2.44 -22.46
C LYS A 86 -11.23 2.50 -23.84
N HIS A 87 -11.09 3.63 -24.54
CA HIS A 87 -11.62 3.80 -25.88
C HIS A 87 -10.99 2.81 -26.88
N LEU A 88 -9.66 2.72 -26.91
CA LEU A 88 -8.93 1.79 -27.79
C LEU A 88 -9.31 0.34 -27.50
N ILE A 89 -9.35 -0.05 -26.22
CA ILE A 89 -9.73 -1.39 -25.80
C ILE A 89 -11.14 -1.75 -26.26
N THR A 90 -12.08 -0.82 -26.11
CA THR A 90 -13.48 -1.05 -26.53
C THR A 90 -13.57 -1.26 -28.04
N GLN A 91 -12.83 -0.47 -28.84
CA GLN A 91 -12.78 -0.60 -30.29
C GLN A 91 -12.18 -1.94 -30.72
N GLU A 92 -11.02 -2.32 -30.19
CA GLU A 92 -10.30 -3.54 -30.57
C GLU A 92 -11.02 -4.81 -30.11
N SER A 93 -11.60 -4.78 -28.90
CA SER A 93 -12.35 -5.93 -28.36
C SER A 93 -13.78 -6.02 -28.86
N ARG A 94 -14.25 -5.04 -29.66
CA ARG A 94 -15.67 -4.89 -30.04
C ARG A 94 -16.61 -4.90 -28.83
N GLY A 95 -16.16 -4.35 -27.71
CA GLY A 95 -16.90 -4.31 -26.45
C GLY A 95 -16.93 -5.62 -25.65
N HIS A 96 -16.19 -6.66 -26.05
CA HIS A 96 -16.15 -7.94 -25.33
C HIS A 96 -15.11 -8.00 -24.20
N PHE A 97 -14.41 -6.91 -23.94
CA PHE A 97 -13.41 -6.84 -22.88
C PHE A 97 -13.51 -5.51 -22.11
N THR A 98 -13.48 -5.60 -20.79
CA THR A 98 -13.36 -4.47 -19.87
C THR A 98 -12.29 -4.75 -18.82
N MET A 99 -11.87 -3.71 -18.09
CA MET A 99 -10.84 -3.78 -17.06
C MET A 99 -11.24 -2.88 -15.90
N GLY A 100 -11.06 -3.40 -14.67
CA GLY A 100 -11.35 -2.69 -13.43
C GLY A 100 -10.14 -2.61 -12.50
N GLY A 101 -10.34 -2.05 -11.31
CA GLY A 101 -9.35 -2.02 -10.22
C GLY A 101 -8.65 -0.67 -10.00
N THR A 102 -7.73 -0.66 -9.02
CA THR A 102 -7.04 0.54 -8.51
C THR A 102 -6.18 1.25 -9.55
N ALA A 103 -5.74 0.54 -10.59
CA ALA A 103 -4.89 1.11 -11.63
C ALA A 103 -5.61 2.12 -12.54
N LEU A 104 -6.93 2.30 -12.38
CA LEU A 104 -7.80 3.11 -13.26
C LEU A 104 -8.34 4.39 -12.61
N GLY A 105 -7.70 4.88 -11.54
CA GLY A 105 -8.06 6.17 -10.91
C GLY A 105 -8.95 6.07 -9.69
N LYS A 106 -9.28 4.84 -9.26
CA LYS A 106 -10.20 4.53 -8.17
C LYS A 106 -9.43 3.75 -7.08
N LEU A 107 -8.80 4.46 -6.14
CA LEU A 107 -7.87 3.86 -5.17
C LEU A 107 -8.58 3.29 -3.92
N GLY A 108 -9.72 3.85 -3.52
CA GLY A 108 -10.44 3.39 -2.34
C GLY A 108 -10.97 1.97 -2.53
N VAL A 109 -10.98 1.18 -1.46
CA VAL A 109 -11.55 -0.19 -1.50
C VAL A 109 -12.98 -0.18 -2.04
N PRO A 110 -13.89 0.73 -1.61
CA PRO A 110 -15.23 0.82 -2.21
C PRO A 110 -15.18 1.14 -3.71
N ASP A 111 -14.30 2.05 -4.13
CA ASP A 111 -14.17 2.44 -5.54
C ASP A 111 -13.70 1.26 -6.41
N CYS A 112 -12.81 0.42 -5.87
CA CYS A 112 -12.34 -0.79 -6.54
C CYS A 112 -13.48 -1.76 -6.79
N VAL A 113 -14.29 -2.01 -5.76
CA VAL A 113 -15.43 -2.91 -5.82
C VAL A 113 -16.46 -2.38 -6.82
N MET A 114 -16.82 -1.10 -6.71
CA MET A 114 -17.81 -0.48 -7.59
C MET A 114 -17.36 -0.45 -9.05
N ASN A 115 -16.10 -0.14 -9.33
CA ASN A 115 -15.58 -0.12 -10.70
C ASN A 115 -15.67 -1.50 -11.36
N SER A 116 -15.19 -2.54 -10.67
CA SER A 116 -15.26 -3.91 -11.18
C SER A 116 -16.70 -4.39 -11.34
N PHE A 117 -17.62 -3.97 -10.48
CA PHE A 117 -19.03 -4.28 -10.60
C PHE A 117 -19.68 -3.59 -11.81
N GLU A 118 -19.48 -2.28 -11.98
CA GLU A 118 -19.96 -1.50 -13.13
C GLU A 118 -19.50 -2.12 -14.46
N ASP A 119 -18.21 -2.46 -14.55
CA ASP A 119 -17.60 -3.06 -15.75
C ASP A 119 -18.13 -4.47 -16.03
N ALA A 120 -18.43 -5.26 -14.98
CA ALA A 120 -19.01 -6.60 -15.13
C ALA A 120 -20.47 -6.53 -15.61
N VAL A 121 -21.26 -5.59 -15.08
CA VAL A 121 -22.64 -5.35 -15.53
C VAL A 121 -22.65 -4.90 -16.98
N TYR A 122 -21.75 -3.99 -17.37
CA TYR A 122 -21.63 -3.53 -18.75
C TYR A 122 -21.38 -4.68 -19.74
N LEU A 123 -20.49 -5.63 -19.40
CA LEU A 123 -20.21 -6.81 -20.23
C LEU A 123 -21.34 -7.84 -20.30
N SER A 124 -22.29 -7.79 -19.37
CA SER A 124 -23.40 -8.74 -19.31
C SER A 124 -24.58 -8.38 -20.23
N GLN A 125 -24.53 -7.19 -20.85
CA GLN A 125 -25.53 -6.68 -21.80
C GLN A 125 -25.14 -7.01 -23.25
#